data_AF-A0A090MLP4-F1
#
_entry.id   AF-A0A090MLP4-F1
#
_cell.length_a   1.000
_cell.length_b   1.000
_cell.length_c   1.000
_cell.angle_alpha   90.00
_cell.angle_beta   90.00
_cell.angle_gamma   90.00
#
_symmetry.space_group_name_H-M   'P 1'
#
loop_
_entity.id
_entity.type
_entity.pdbx_description
1 polymer ?
#
loop_
_entity_poly.entity_id
_entity_poly.type
_entity_poly.pdbx_seq_one_letter_code
_entity_poly.pdbx_strand_id
1 'polypeptide(L)'
;MPRIPFAGNFWAFSKAGRELASWHLSYETVEPYPLSQVGELPLGEAALYRVQKMAWARKRVDGKLTEDKTTLIYNSRISLTGIPPEAQEYVVNGKPAIEWVIERYQVTTDKDSGIVNDPNDWAAEHGDPTYIFNLVKRVVRVSVETVRIVKALPALDLPACKER
;
A
#
# COMPACT_ATOMS: atom_id res chain seq x y z
N MET A 1 -25.56 8.43 -1.88
CA MET A 1 -24.70 8.98 -2.96
C MET A 1 -24.11 10.30 -2.51
N PRO A 2 -22.81 10.55 -2.76
CA PRO A 2 -22.18 11.84 -2.45
C PRO A 2 -22.70 12.96 -3.36
N ARG A 3 -22.72 14.20 -2.85
CA ARG A 3 -23.01 15.43 -3.61
C ARG A 3 -21.77 16.31 -3.62
N ILE A 4 -21.42 16.87 -4.78
CA ILE A 4 -20.20 17.67 -4.96
C ILE A 4 -20.58 19.16 -5.03
N PRO A 5 -20.07 20.01 -4.13
CA PRO A 5 -20.31 21.45 -4.18
C PRO A 5 -19.51 22.13 -5.29
N PHE A 6 -19.91 23.35 -5.66
CA PHE A 6 -19.11 24.18 -6.55
C PHE A 6 -17.86 24.67 -5.81
N ALA A 7 -16.68 24.41 -6.37
CA ALA A 7 -15.40 24.80 -5.78
C ALA A 7 -14.82 26.02 -6.49
N GLY A 8 -14.54 27.10 -5.75
CA GLY A 8 -13.94 28.32 -6.32
C GLY A 8 -12.61 28.08 -7.03
N ASN A 9 -11.81 27.12 -6.55
CA ASN A 9 -10.53 26.73 -7.17
C ASN A 9 -10.62 25.39 -7.94
N PHE A 10 -11.65 25.24 -8.77
CA PHE A 10 -11.93 24.00 -9.53
C PHE A 10 -10.71 23.42 -10.25
N TRP A 11 -9.90 24.25 -10.90
CA TRP A 11 -8.74 23.77 -11.68
C TRP A 11 -7.65 23.14 -10.82
N ALA A 12 -7.47 23.58 -9.58
CA ALA A 12 -6.53 22.94 -8.65
C ALA A 12 -7.01 21.52 -8.30
N PHE A 13 -8.30 21.35 -7.97
CA PHE A 13 -8.89 20.03 -7.72
C PHE A 13 -8.86 19.13 -8.95
N SER A 14 -9.12 19.68 -10.14
CA SER A 14 -9.07 18.92 -11.40
C SER A 14 -7.67 18.39 -11.71
N LYS A 15 -6.64 19.22 -11.51
CA LYS A 15 -5.23 18.80 -11.70
C LYS A 15 -4.81 17.75 -10.67
N ALA A 16 -5.13 17.96 -9.40
CA ALA A 16 -4.85 16.98 -8.33
C ALA A 16 -5.58 15.65 -8.58
N GLY A 17 -6.84 15.69 -9.01
CA GLY A 17 -7.61 14.49 -9.36
C GLY A 17 -7.00 13.71 -10.53
N ARG A 18 -6.48 14.40 -11.55
CA ARG A 18 -5.76 13.76 -12.66
C ARG A 18 -4.47 13.10 -12.20
N GLU A 19 -3.71 13.78 -11.35
CA GLU A 19 -2.47 13.23 -10.78
C GLU A 19 -2.77 11.99 -9.92
N LEU A 20 -3.77 12.06 -9.04
CA LEU A 20 -4.23 10.93 -8.24
C LEU A 20 -4.65 9.76 -9.14
N ALA A 21 -5.43 10.00 -10.19
CA ALA A 21 -5.83 8.95 -11.12
C ALA A 21 -4.62 8.28 -11.78
N SER A 22 -3.60 9.04 -12.16
CA SER A 22 -2.36 8.51 -12.76
C SER A 22 -1.65 7.54 -11.80
N TRP A 23 -1.49 7.94 -10.53
CA TRP A 23 -0.87 7.09 -9.50
C TRP A 23 -1.67 5.81 -9.23
N HIS A 24 -3.00 5.92 -9.16
CA HIS A 24 -3.87 4.78 -8.84
C HIS A 24 -4.12 3.83 -10.01
N LEU A 25 -4.03 4.30 -11.26
CA LEU A 25 -4.11 3.42 -12.43
C LEU A 25 -2.78 2.70 -12.68
N SER A 26 -1.66 3.30 -12.26
CA SER A 26 -0.31 2.79 -12.51
C SER A 26 0.31 2.16 -11.25
N TYR A 27 -0.47 1.84 -10.22
CA TYR A 27 0.05 1.40 -8.93
C TYR A 27 0.92 0.13 -9.01
N GLU A 28 0.71 -0.70 -10.03
CA GLU A 28 1.51 -1.90 -10.28
C GLU A 28 2.77 -1.63 -11.11
N THR A 29 2.89 -0.49 -11.79
CA THR A 29 3.98 -0.21 -12.75
C THR A 29 4.87 0.96 -12.36
N VAL A 30 4.48 1.76 -11.36
CA VAL A 30 5.29 2.86 -10.84
C VAL A 30 6.65 2.40 -10.31
N GLU A 31 7.59 3.33 -10.22
CA GLU A 31 8.87 3.08 -9.60
C GLU A 31 8.68 2.68 -8.11
N PRO A 32 9.28 1.56 -7.67
CA PRO A 32 9.23 1.14 -6.27
C PRO A 32 9.75 2.22 -5.32
N TYR A 33 9.13 2.39 -4.15
CA TYR A 33 9.70 3.22 -3.10
C TYR A 33 11.07 2.64 -2.64
N PRO A 34 12.09 3.48 -2.41
CA PRO A 34 13.44 3.03 -2.06
C PRO A 34 13.53 2.53 -0.61
N LEU A 35 12.90 1.39 -0.33
CA LEU A 35 12.95 0.71 0.96
C LEU A 35 14.23 -0.13 1.10
N SER A 36 14.76 -0.15 2.32
CA SER A 36 15.89 -0.99 2.68
C SER A 36 15.42 -2.44 2.82
N GLN A 37 16.17 -3.36 2.21
CA GLN A 37 15.93 -4.78 2.34
C GLN A 37 16.91 -5.38 3.36
N VAL A 38 16.39 -6.13 4.33
CA VAL A 38 17.18 -6.86 5.32
C VAL A 38 16.89 -8.35 5.16
N GLY A 39 17.93 -9.17 4.98
CA GLY A 39 17.80 -10.62 4.79
C GLY A 39 18.93 -11.23 3.96
N GLU A 40 19.09 -12.55 4.06
CA GLU A 40 20.02 -13.31 3.22
C GLU A 40 19.40 -13.53 1.83
N LEU A 41 20.02 -12.92 0.81
CA LEU A 41 19.81 -13.30 -0.57
C LEU A 41 21.15 -13.83 -1.13
N PRO A 42 21.30 -15.14 -1.37
CA PRO A 42 21.99 -15.56 -2.56
C PRO A 42 21.24 -14.93 -3.75
N LEU A 43 21.96 -14.19 -4.61
CA LEU A 43 21.40 -13.62 -5.83
C LEU A 43 20.64 -14.69 -6.64
N GLY A 44 19.36 -14.44 -6.95
CA GLY A 44 18.70 -15.07 -8.09
C GLY A 44 17.79 -16.28 -7.83
N GLU A 45 17.55 -16.71 -6.59
CA GLU A 45 16.56 -17.78 -6.36
C GLU A 45 15.14 -17.21 -6.30
N ALA A 46 14.36 -17.44 -7.37
CA ALA A 46 12.92 -17.13 -7.43
C ALA A 46 12.12 -17.64 -6.22
N ALA A 47 12.56 -18.77 -5.64
CA ALA A 47 11.97 -19.36 -4.45
C ALA A 47 12.03 -18.44 -3.20
N LEU A 48 12.98 -17.50 -3.16
CA LEU A 48 13.18 -16.60 -2.01
C LEU A 48 12.11 -15.51 -1.93
N TYR A 49 11.44 -15.18 -3.04
CA TYR A 49 10.41 -14.14 -3.09
C TYR A 49 9.00 -14.68 -2.86
N ARG A 50 8.86 -15.99 -2.58
CA ARG A 50 7.56 -16.60 -2.30
C ARG A 50 6.99 -16.05 -0.99
N VAL A 51 5.73 -15.65 -1.05
CA VAL A 51 4.93 -15.17 0.09
C VAL A 51 4.18 -16.33 0.71
N GLN A 52 4.19 -16.40 2.04
CA GLN A 52 3.24 -17.21 2.80
C GLN A 52 2.24 -16.30 3.50
N LYS A 53 2.75 -15.45 4.40
CA LYS A 53 1.98 -14.46 5.14
C LYS A 53 2.89 -13.32 5.54
N MET A 54 2.54 -12.12 5.12
CA MET A 54 3.23 -10.90 5.54
C MET A 54 2.73 -10.45 6.91
N ALA A 55 3.58 -9.77 7.67
CA ALA A 55 3.20 -9.20 8.96
C ALA A 55 4.09 -8.01 9.32
N TRP A 56 3.55 -7.06 10.09
CA TRP A 56 4.37 -6.02 10.69
C TRP A 56 5.33 -6.62 11.73
N ALA A 57 6.54 -6.06 11.80
CA ALA A 57 7.42 -6.33 12.91
C ALA A 57 6.76 -5.90 14.23
N ARG A 58 7.18 -6.47 15.34
CA ARG A 58 6.64 -6.13 16.66
C ARG A 58 7.72 -5.48 17.50
N LYS A 59 7.39 -4.36 18.13
CA LYS A 59 8.28 -3.62 19.02
C LYS A 59 7.65 -3.54 20.41
N ARG A 60 8.49 -3.62 21.45
CA ARG A 60 8.05 -3.34 22.82
C ARG A 60 8.08 -1.84 23.07
N VAL A 61 6.93 -1.28 23.41
CA VAL A 61 6.77 0.10 23.87
C VAL A 61 6.00 0.03 25.19
N ASP A 62 6.58 0.56 26.27
CA ASP A 62 5.99 0.58 27.61
C ASP A 62 5.50 -0.80 28.11
N GLY A 63 6.29 -1.85 27.85
CA GLY A 63 5.99 -3.22 28.27
C GLY A 63 4.91 -3.93 27.44
N LYS A 64 4.27 -3.24 26.48
CA LYS A 64 3.30 -3.81 25.54
C LYS A 64 3.94 -4.09 24.19
N LEU A 65 3.50 -5.17 23.55
CA LEU A 65 3.93 -5.56 22.22
C LEU A 65 3.05 -4.86 21.19
N THR A 66 3.60 -3.89 20.48
CA THR A 66 2.89 -3.08 19.48
C THR A 66 3.47 -3.35 18.10
N GLU A 67 2.67 -3.19 17.07
CA GLU A 67 3.11 -3.31 15.68
C GLU A 67 4.02 -2.14 15.29
N ASP A 68 5.16 -2.45 14.70
CA ASP A 68 6.11 -1.50 14.14
C ASP A 68 5.85 -1.34 12.65
N LYS A 69 5.10 -0.29 12.31
CA LYS A 69 4.71 0.04 10.93
C LYS A 69 5.85 0.57 10.06
N THR A 70 7.07 0.65 10.59
CA THR A 70 8.28 1.01 9.83
C THR A 70 8.94 -0.19 9.16
N THR A 71 8.62 -1.40 9.64
CA THR A 71 9.27 -2.64 9.22
C THR A 71 8.23 -3.72 8.90
N LEU A 72 8.20 -4.15 7.64
CA LEU A 72 7.36 -5.24 7.17
C LEU A 72 8.17 -6.53 7.03
N ILE A 73 7.71 -7.60 7.67
CA ILE A 73 8.22 -8.95 7.48
C ILE A 73 7.51 -9.52 6.25
N TYR A 74 8.25 -9.68 5.14
CA TYR A 74 7.70 -10.19 3.88
C TYR A 74 7.57 -11.71 3.91
N ASN A 75 8.64 -12.39 4.35
CA ASN A 75 8.65 -13.82 4.62
C ASN A 75 9.72 -14.14 5.69
N SER A 76 10.03 -15.42 5.92
CA SER A 76 11.01 -15.85 6.94
C SER A 76 12.46 -15.42 6.66
N ARG A 77 12.75 -14.92 5.44
CA ARG A 77 14.10 -14.55 4.99
C ARG A 77 14.25 -13.07 4.73
N ILE A 78 13.18 -12.40 4.28
CA ILE A 78 13.21 -11.02 3.78
C ILE A 78 12.33 -10.13 4.64
N SER A 79 12.88 -8.99 5.04
CA SER A 79 12.17 -7.89 5.67
C SER A 79 12.43 -6.57 4.93
N LEU A 80 11.40 -5.73 4.84
CA LEU A 80 11.46 -4.40 4.27
C LEU A 80 11.43 -3.37 5.40
N THR A 81 12.45 -2.54 5.50
CA THR A 81 12.58 -1.49 6.51
C THR A 81 12.59 -0.10 5.88
N GLY A 82 12.27 0.91 6.68
CA GLY A 82 12.26 2.31 6.25
C GLY A 82 10.93 2.75 5.62
N ILE A 83 9.83 2.08 5.96
CA ILE A 83 8.49 2.49 5.50
C ILE A 83 8.14 3.81 6.20
N PRO A 84 7.89 4.90 5.45
CA PRO A 84 7.56 6.19 6.04
C PRO A 84 6.19 6.14 6.74
N PRO A 85 6.03 6.78 7.91
CA PRO A 85 4.76 6.78 8.65
C PRO A 85 3.61 7.38 7.82
N GLU A 86 3.91 8.32 6.92
CA GLU A 86 2.96 8.93 6.01
C GLU A 86 2.25 7.88 5.13
N ALA A 87 2.89 6.76 4.82
CA ALA A 87 2.28 5.72 4.01
C ALA A 87 1.08 5.04 4.69
N GLN A 88 0.95 5.18 6.02
CA GLN A 88 -0.17 4.68 6.81
C GLN A 88 -1.36 5.64 6.84
N GLU A 89 -1.16 6.93 6.50
CA GLU A 89 -2.23 7.93 6.45
C GLU A 89 -3.19 7.70 5.27
N TYR A 90 -2.72 7.03 4.21
CA TYR A 90 -3.56 6.70 3.06
C TYR A 90 -4.46 5.50 3.35
N VAL A 91 -5.72 5.78 3.70
CA VAL A 91 -6.72 4.80 4.12
C VAL A 91 -7.80 4.62 3.05
N VAL A 92 -8.04 3.37 2.65
CA VAL A 92 -9.10 2.97 1.72
C VAL A 92 -10.02 1.97 2.42
N ASN A 93 -11.31 2.29 2.50
CA ASN A 93 -12.33 1.45 3.15
C ASN A 93 -11.97 1.07 4.62
N GLY A 94 -11.44 2.03 5.38
CA GLY A 94 -11.14 1.86 6.80
C GLY A 94 -9.81 1.18 7.13
N LYS A 95 -9.01 0.78 6.13
CA LYS A 95 -7.65 0.23 6.32
C LYS A 95 -6.61 0.96 5.46
N PRO A 96 -5.37 1.15 5.96
CA PRO A 96 -4.28 1.63 5.13
C PRO A 96 -4.07 0.77 3.87
N ALA A 97 -3.67 1.39 2.76
CA ALA A 97 -3.48 0.68 1.49
C ALA A 97 -2.46 -0.47 1.58
N ILE A 98 -1.43 -0.32 2.42
CA ILE A 98 -0.42 -1.37 2.63
C ILE A 98 -1.02 -2.58 3.36
N GLU A 99 -1.93 -2.35 4.31
CA GLU A 99 -2.62 -3.44 5.04
C GLU A 99 -3.46 -4.30 4.09
N TRP A 100 -4.06 -3.69 3.05
CA TRP A 100 -4.76 -4.44 2.02
C TRP A 100 -3.83 -5.42 1.28
N VAL A 101 -2.59 -5.02 1.00
CA VAL A 101 -1.61 -5.91 0.37
C VAL A 101 -1.26 -7.06 1.32
N ILE A 102 -1.01 -6.76 2.59
CA ILE A 102 -0.69 -7.77 3.62
C ILE A 102 -1.83 -8.79 3.78
N GLU A 103 -3.07 -8.32 3.78
CA GLU A 103 -4.26 -9.16 4.00
C GLU A 103 -4.65 -9.98 2.76
N ARG A 104 -4.45 -9.45 1.56
CA ARG A 104 -4.89 -10.09 0.30
C ARG A 104 -3.81 -10.98 -0.30
N TYR A 105 -2.54 -10.60 -0.17
CA TYR A 105 -1.41 -11.38 -0.65
C TYR A 105 -0.90 -12.29 0.47
N GLN A 106 -1.69 -13.30 0.80
CA GLN A 106 -1.31 -14.40 1.67
C GLN A 106 -1.90 -15.72 1.13
N VAL A 107 -1.19 -16.81 1.34
CA VAL A 107 -1.70 -18.14 0.96
C VAL A 107 -2.84 -18.49 1.91
N THR A 108 -4.02 -18.69 1.34
CA THR A 108 -5.23 -19.04 2.11
C THR A 108 -5.91 -20.24 1.49
N THR A 109 -6.65 -20.99 2.30
CA THR A 109 -7.44 -22.12 1.84
C THR A 109 -8.86 -21.93 2.34
N ASP A 110 -9.81 -21.91 1.42
CA ASP A 110 -11.22 -21.86 1.77
C ASP A 110 -11.64 -23.18 2.40
N LYS A 111 -12.32 -23.11 3.56
CA LYS A 111 -12.63 -24.31 4.35
C LYS A 111 -13.74 -25.15 3.74
N ASP A 112 -14.67 -24.51 3.06
CA ASP A 112 -15.87 -25.18 2.54
C ASP A 112 -15.58 -25.84 1.19
N SER A 113 -14.85 -25.14 0.31
CA SER A 113 -14.48 -25.64 -1.02
C SER A 113 -13.14 -26.37 -1.07
N GLY A 114 -12.24 -26.13 -0.11
CA GLY A 114 -10.86 -26.63 -0.14
C GLY A 114 -9.97 -25.95 -1.17
N ILE A 115 -10.45 -24.90 -1.85
CA ILE A 115 -9.70 -24.19 -2.89
C ILE A 115 -8.59 -23.37 -2.24
N VAL A 116 -7.36 -23.60 -2.70
CA VAL A 116 -6.18 -22.83 -2.29
C VAL A 116 -6.08 -21.57 -3.14
N ASN A 117 -6.00 -20.42 -2.49
CA ASN A 117 -5.70 -19.14 -3.10
C ASN A 117 -4.23 -18.80 -2.80
N ASP A 118 -3.38 -18.98 -3.80
CA ASP A 118 -1.95 -18.72 -3.72
C ASP A 118 -1.57 -17.54 -4.65
N PRO A 119 -1.22 -16.35 -4.09
CA PRO A 119 -0.86 -15.20 -4.90
C PRO A 119 0.46 -15.38 -5.67
N ASN A 120 1.29 -16.37 -5.31
CA ASN A 120 2.54 -16.64 -5.99
C ASN A 120 2.35 -17.28 -7.37
N ASP A 121 1.19 -17.91 -7.61
CA ASP A 121 0.88 -18.53 -8.91
C ASP A 121 0.80 -17.45 -9.99
N TRP A 122 0.23 -16.28 -9.68
CA TRP A 122 0.21 -15.12 -10.57
C TRP A 122 1.63 -14.66 -10.96
N ALA A 123 2.54 -14.59 -9.97
CA ALA A 123 3.92 -14.22 -10.20
C ALA A 123 4.66 -15.25 -11.07
N ALA A 124 4.36 -16.55 -10.90
CA ALA A 124 4.94 -17.63 -11.68
C ALA A 124 4.43 -17.63 -13.13
N GLU A 125 3.11 -17.42 -13.35
CA GLU A 125 2.50 -17.32 -14.68
C GLU A 125 3.10 -16.18 -15.51
N HIS A 126 3.44 -15.06 -14.86
CA HIS A 126 3.99 -13.87 -15.51
C HIS A 126 5.52 -13.85 -15.55
N GLY A 127 6.19 -14.88 -15.00
CA GLY A 127 7.65 -14.97 -14.98
C GLY A 127 8.33 -13.87 -14.15
N ASP A 128 7.63 -13.24 -13.21
CA ASP A 128 8.17 -12.23 -12.29
C ASP A 128 8.00 -12.67 -10.83
N PRO A 129 8.96 -13.45 -10.30
CA PRO A 129 8.96 -13.87 -8.89
C PRO A 129 8.98 -12.70 -7.91
N THR A 130 9.46 -11.52 -8.34
CA THR A 130 9.58 -10.32 -7.51
C THR A 130 8.34 -9.45 -7.55
N TYR A 131 7.29 -9.85 -8.29
CA TYR A 131 6.08 -9.08 -8.49
C TYR A 131 5.46 -8.57 -7.17
N ILE A 132 5.17 -9.48 -6.24
CA ILE A 132 4.52 -9.13 -4.96
C ILE A 132 5.45 -8.27 -4.09
N PHE A 133 6.75 -8.57 -4.10
CA PHE A 133 7.77 -7.81 -3.38
C PHE A 133 7.85 -6.36 -3.88
N ASN A 134 7.89 -6.16 -5.19
CA ASN A 134 7.89 -4.84 -5.81
C ASN A 134 6.54 -4.15 -5.64
N LEU A 135 5.42 -4.89 -5.68
CA LEU A 135 4.09 -4.34 -5.46
C LEU A 135 3.97 -3.67 -4.09
N VAL A 136 4.48 -4.29 -3.01
CA VAL A 136 4.51 -3.66 -1.69
C VAL A 136 5.24 -2.32 -1.73
N LYS A 137 6.44 -2.29 -2.32
CA LYS A 137 7.24 -1.04 -2.45
C LYS A 137 6.51 0.01 -3.29
N ARG A 138 5.82 -0.39 -4.35
CA ARG A 138 5.03 0.51 -5.22
C ARG A 138 3.81 1.06 -4.49
N VAL A 139 3.10 0.24 -3.72
CA VAL A 139 1.96 0.70 -2.91
C VAL A 139 2.43 1.70 -1.84
N VAL A 140 3.58 1.47 -1.21
CA VAL A 140 4.19 2.46 -0.30
C VAL A 140 4.42 3.79 -1.03
N ARG A 141 4.96 3.77 -2.26
CA ARG A 141 5.13 4.98 -3.08
C ARG A 141 3.81 5.68 -3.35
N VAL A 142 2.80 4.95 -3.82
CA VAL A 142 1.47 5.48 -4.12
C VAL A 142 0.83 6.10 -2.88
N SER A 143 0.96 5.47 -1.71
CA SER A 143 0.44 6.03 -0.45
C SER A 143 1.08 7.37 -0.11
N VAL A 144 2.42 7.47 -0.16
CA VAL A 144 3.15 8.71 0.16
C VAL A 144 2.79 9.82 -0.82
N GLU A 145 2.74 9.52 -2.11
CA GLU A 145 2.40 10.50 -3.14
C GLU A 145 0.94 10.95 -3.04
N THR A 146 0.03 10.04 -2.72
CA THR A 146 -1.38 10.37 -2.48
C THR A 146 -1.52 11.32 -1.31
N VAL A 147 -0.83 11.05 -0.20
CA VAL A 147 -0.83 11.92 0.98
C VAL A 147 -0.24 13.29 0.64
N ARG A 148 0.85 13.34 -0.14
CA ARG A 148 1.45 14.60 -0.62
C ARG A 148 0.44 15.42 -1.42
N ILE A 149 -0.27 14.81 -2.37
CA ILE A 149 -1.25 15.51 -3.22
C ILE A 149 -2.43 16.00 -2.39
N VAL A 150 -2.97 15.15 -1.51
CA VAL A 150 -4.11 15.50 -0.65
C VAL A 150 -3.76 16.65 0.30
N LYS A 151 -2.57 16.64 0.91
CA LYS A 151 -2.09 17.73 1.78
C LYS A 151 -1.86 19.05 1.02
N ALA A 152 -1.63 18.99 -0.29
CA ALA A 152 -1.44 20.17 -1.15
C ALA A 152 -2.76 20.73 -1.74
N LEU A 153 -3.90 20.10 -1.47
CA LEU A 153 -5.19 20.61 -1.96
C LEU A 153 -5.53 21.97 -1.34
N PRO A 154 -6.11 22.90 -2.12
CA PRO A 154 -6.54 24.18 -1.58
C PRO A 154 -7.70 24.00 -0.60
N ALA A 155 -7.84 24.94 0.32
CA ALA A 155 -9.00 25.00 1.21
C ALA A 155 -10.30 25.07 0.39
N LEU A 156 -11.32 24.36 0.87
CA LEU A 156 -12.63 24.35 0.25
C LEU A 156 -13.37 25.64 0.65
N ASP A 157 -13.37 26.63 -0.22
CA ASP A 157 -14.16 27.84 -0.05
C ASP A 157 -15.62 27.53 -0.37
N LEU A 158 -16.36 27.10 0.66
CA LEU A 158 -17.80 26.84 0.56
C LEU A 158 -18.56 28.12 0.89
N PRO A 159 -19.52 28.54 0.04
CA PRO A 159 -20.41 29.63 0.42
C PRO A 159 -21.14 29.24 1.71
N ALA A 160 -21.22 30.17 2.67
CA ALA A 160 -21.90 29.96 3.94
C ALA A 160 -23.27 29.32 3.70
N CYS A 161 -23.55 28.22 4.41
CA CYS A 161 -24.84 27.57 4.35
C CYS A 161 -25.89 28.59 4.79
N LYS A 162 -26.68 29.12 3.84
CA LYS A 162 -27.87 29.89 4.22
C LYS A 162 -28.83 28.90 4.85
N GLU A 163 -28.99 29.00 6.17
CA GLU A 163 -30.07 28.36 6.91
C GLU A 163 -31.39 28.63 6.17
N ARG A 164 -32.12 27.57 5.84
CA ARG A 164 -33.48 27.65 5.28
C ARG A 164 -34.48 27.37 6.37
#